data_AF-A0A6N2TGQ5-F1
#
_entry.id   AF-A0A6N2TGQ5-F1
#
_cell.length_a   1.000
_cell.length_b   1.000
_cell.length_c   1.000
_cell.angle_alpha   90.00
_cell.angle_beta   90.00
_cell.angle_gamma   90.00
#
_symmetry.space_group_name_H-M   'P 1'
#
loop_
_entity.id
_entity.type
_entity.pdbx_description
1 polymer ?
#
loop_
_entity_poly.entity_id
_entity_poly.type
_entity_poly.pdbx_seq_one_letter_code
_entity_poly.pdbx_strand_id
1 'polypeptide(L)'
;MTELTEGVNTYSVIPIIMRDRNADSILEEFRQKIKCGEMLTRHELAILTLCPLMGGEMGQKERILSAFSILQNTKDEKIKEDIQKIEAVIYAMADKFLDFADMEDVKEAVRMTRLGQLLLEEGIEKGMKEGIRTGEQETKLNNARNLLDILDEKMIAERIGLPLETVRKLKKEKDR
;
A
#
# COMPACT_ATOMS: atom_id res chain seq x y z
N MET A 1 -17.56 32.67 14.09
CA MET A 1 -18.96 32.54 13.63
C MET A 1 -18.92 31.84 12.28
N THR A 2 -19.65 30.73 12.17
CA THR A 2 -19.72 29.90 10.96
C THR A 2 -21.20 29.73 10.59
N GLU A 3 -21.93 30.83 10.48
CA GLU A 3 -23.34 30.80 10.06
C GLU A 3 -23.52 31.71 8.85
N LEU A 4 -24.25 31.21 7.85
CA LEU A 4 -24.61 31.94 6.63
C LEU A 4 -26.13 31.87 6.48
N THR A 5 -26.79 33.02 6.40
CA THR A 5 -28.23 33.10 6.16
C THR A 5 -28.48 33.57 4.73
N GLU A 6 -29.21 32.76 3.96
CA GLU A 6 -29.64 33.06 2.59
C GLU A 6 -31.16 32.90 2.49
N GLY A 7 -31.85 34.02 2.33
CA GLY A 7 -33.32 34.09 2.32
C GLY A 7 -33.93 33.61 3.64
N VAL A 8 -34.64 32.47 3.60
CA VAL A 8 -35.28 31.85 4.78
C VAL A 8 -34.44 30.74 5.42
N ASN A 9 -33.27 30.41 4.85
CA ASN A 9 -32.41 29.34 5.34
C ASN A 9 -31.20 29.90 6.08
N THR A 10 -30.87 29.28 7.21
CA THR A 10 -29.61 29.51 7.93
C THR A 10 -28.78 28.24 7.91
N TYR A 11 -27.57 28.32 7.36
CA TYR A 11 -26.59 27.26 7.30
C TYR A 11 -25.55 27.49 8.38
N SER A 12 -25.36 26.52 9.27
CA SER A 12 -24.34 26.57 10.33
C SER A 12 -23.27 25.50 10.08
N VAL A 13 -21.99 25.90 10.13
CA VAL A 13 -20.85 24.99 10.11
C VAL A 13 -20.33 24.82 11.53
N ILE A 14 -20.34 23.59 12.01
CA ILE A 14 -19.72 23.21 13.29
C ILE A 14 -18.41 22.51 12.95
N PRO A 15 -17.26 23.21 12.95
CA PRO A 15 -15.98 22.59 12.62
C PRO A 15 -15.54 21.68 13.76
N ILE A 16 -15.22 20.42 13.45
CA ILE A 16 -14.55 19.51 14.38
C ILE A 16 -13.04 19.71 14.20
N ILE A 17 -12.42 20.42 15.13
CA ILE A 17 -11.00 20.78 15.09
C ILE A 17 -10.28 20.02 16.22
N MET A 18 -9.20 19.31 15.89
CA MET A 18 -8.44 18.56 16.90
C MET A 18 -7.19 19.28 17.42
N ARG A 19 -7.03 20.57 17.07
CA ARG A 19 -5.89 21.40 17.50
C ARG A 19 -5.78 21.58 19.02
N ASP A 20 -6.88 21.40 19.75
CA ASP A 20 -6.89 21.50 21.22
C ASP A 20 -6.23 20.30 21.90
N ARG A 21 -5.98 19.20 21.17
CA ARG A 21 -5.15 18.09 21.65
C ARG A 21 -3.72 18.26 21.17
N ASN A 22 -2.76 17.94 22.03
CA ASN A 22 -1.34 18.03 21.72
C ASN A 22 -0.80 16.64 21.30
N ALA A 23 -0.39 16.51 20.04
CA ALA A 23 0.18 15.29 19.51
C ALA A 23 1.49 14.91 20.21
N ASP A 24 2.36 15.89 20.48
CA ASP A 24 3.68 15.70 21.06
C ASP A 24 3.57 15.05 22.45
N SER A 25 2.64 15.54 23.27
CA SER A 25 2.38 14.96 24.60
C SER A 25 1.88 13.51 24.53
N ILE A 26 0.96 13.22 23.60
CA ILE A 26 0.40 11.88 23.40
C ILE A 26 1.47 10.90 22.89
N LEU A 27 2.25 11.33 21.90
CA LEU A 27 3.32 10.51 21.32
C LEU A 27 4.41 10.20 22.35
N GLU A 28 4.77 11.17 23.19
CA GLU A 28 5.73 10.94 24.27
C GLU A 28 5.17 10.02 25.35
N GLU A 29 3.90 10.19 25.75
CA GLU A 29 3.23 9.27 26.68
C GLU A 29 3.29 7.82 26.17
N PHE A 30 2.94 7.59 24.91
CA PHE A 30 2.93 6.24 24.32
C PHE A 30 4.34 5.66 24.20
N ARG A 31 5.33 6.48 23.86
CA ARG A 31 6.74 6.06 23.87
C ARG A 31 7.21 5.63 25.26
N GLN A 32 6.83 6.37 26.30
CA GLN A 32 7.19 6.03 27.69
C GLN A 32 6.50 4.74 28.13
N LYS A 33 5.21 4.55 27.82
CA LYS A 33 4.50 3.29 28.07
C LYS A 33 5.22 2.08 27.45
N ILE A 34 5.58 2.18 26.17
CA ILE A 34 6.32 1.12 25.47
C ILE A 34 7.69 0.87 26.13
N LYS A 35 8.43 1.92 26.50
CA LYS A 35 9.73 1.79 27.19
C LYS A 35 9.60 1.09 28.55
N CYS A 36 8.51 1.34 29.26
CA CYS A 36 8.18 0.68 30.53
C CYS A 36 7.67 -0.77 30.36
N GLY A 37 7.51 -1.25 29.11
CA GLY A 37 6.98 -2.58 28.81
C GLY A 37 5.45 -2.68 28.90
N GLU A 38 4.75 -1.55 28.96
CA GLU A 38 3.30 -1.50 28.92
C GLU A 38 2.78 -1.66 27.48
N MET A 39 1.62 -2.31 27.34
CA MET A 39 0.96 -2.51 26.05
C MET A 39 -0.06 -1.41 25.79
N LEU A 40 -0.07 -0.88 24.57
CA LEU A 40 -1.10 0.07 24.14
C LEU A 40 -2.43 -0.64 23.91
N THR A 41 -3.50 -0.01 24.38
CA THR A 41 -4.88 -0.42 24.12
C THR A 41 -5.30 -0.07 22.70
N ARG A 42 -6.36 -0.73 22.20
CA ARG A 42 -6.97 -0.39 20.90
C ARG A 42 -7.38 1.07 20.77
N HIS A 43 -7.86 1.68 21.85
CA HIS A 43 -8.25 3.09 21.84
C HIS A 43 -7.04 4.01 21.67
N GLU A 44 -5.95 3.71 22.36
CA GLU A 44 -4.69 4.46 22.23
C GLU A 44 -4.10 4.32 20.83
N LEU A 45 -4.13 3.12 20.25
CA LEU A 45 -3.73 2.93 18.86
C LEU A 45 -4.60 3.72 17.88
N ALA A 46 -5.91 3.79 18.11
CA ALA A 46 -6.80 4.59 17.26
C ALA A 46 -6.45 6.09 17.35
N ILE A 47 -6.04 6.58 18.52
CA ILE A 47 -5.59 7.97 18.71
C ILE A 47 -4.36 8.30 17.84
N LEU A 48 -3.46 7.33 17.58
CA LEU A 48 -2.29 7.56 16.70
C LEU A 48 -2.68 7.99 15.29
N THR A 49 -3.80 7.47 14.75
CA THR A 49 -4.30 7.86 13.42
C THR A 49 -4.70 9.33 13.34
N LEU A 50 -4.97 9.94 14.50
CA LEU A 50 -5.50 11.28 14.64
C LEU A 50 -4.41 12.31 14.96
N CYS A 51 -3.21 11.88 15.37
CA CYS A 51 -2.07 12.76 15.68
C CYS A 51 -1.73 13.77 14.55
N PRO A 52 -1.83 13.44 13.25
CA PRO A 52 -1.61 14.42 12.18
C PRO A 52 -2.63 15.56 12.15
N LEU A 53 -3.79 15.42 12.79
CA LEU A 53 -4.83 16.43 12.84
C LEU A 53 -4.77 17.32 14.09
N MET A 54 -3.92 16.95 15.04
CA MET A 54 -3.82 17.57 16.36
C MET A 54 -2.90 18.81 16.37
N GLY A 55 -2.88 19.56 17.46
CA GLY A 55 -1.90 20.62 17.72
C GLY A 55 -0.56 20.05 18.21
N GLY A 56 0.42 20.92 18.43
CA GLY A 56 1.77 20.54 18.88
C GLY A 56 2.86 21.32 18.13
N GLU A 57 4.09 21.25 18.62
CA GLU A 57 5.28 21.85 18.01
C GLU A 57 5.90 20.92 16.96
N MET A 58 5.77 19.60 17.12
CA MET A 58 6.30 18.61 16.18
C MET A 58 5.72 18.81 14.78
N GLY A 59 6.56 18.72 13.75
CA GLY A 59 6.14 18.82 12.36
C GLY A 59 5.28 17.62 11.92
N GLN A 60 4.51 17.76 10.83
CA GLN A 60 3.62 16.68 10.37
C GLN A 60 4.36 15.38 10.05
N LYS A 61 5.49 15.49 9.35
CA LYS A 61 6.35 14.35 9.02
C LYS A 61 6.80 13.61 10.27
N GLU A 62 7.31 14.34 11.25
CA GLU A 62 7.83 13.77 12.50
C GLU A 62 6.72 13.08 13.30
N ARG A 63 5.50 13.64 13.33
CA ARG A 63 4.36 13.00 14.00
C ARG A 63 4.00 11.67 13.35
N ILE A 64 3.99 11.63 12.03
CA ILE A 64 3.65 10.43 11.26
C ILE A 64 4.72 9.36 11.46
N LEU A 65 6.00 9.71 11.32
CA LEU A 65 7.10 8.78 11.57
C LEU A 65 7.10 8.29 13.02
N SER A 66 6.79 9.16 13.97
CA SER A 66 6.65 8.79 15.38
C SER A 66 5.50 7.81 15.60
N ALA A 67 4.37 8.01 14.95
CA ALA A 67 3.23 7.09 15.02
C ALA A 67 3.60 5.71 14.46
N PHE A 68 4.26 5.64 13.29
CA PHE A 68 4.78 4.38 12.75
C PHE A 68 5.77 3.70 13.69
N SER A 69 6.71 4.46 14.27
CA SER A 69 7.67 3.93 15.24
C SER A 69 6.97 3.34 16.47
N ILE A 70 5.91 3.96 16.98
CA ILE A 70 5.14 3.44 18.13
C ILE A 70 4.46 2.12 17.75
N LEU A 71 3.85 2.04 16.56
CA LEU A 71 3.20 0.82 16.08
C LEU A 71 4.16 -0.35 15.92
N GLN A 72 5.34 -0.12 15.33
CA GLN A 72 6.36 -1.16 15.15
C GLN A 72 6.88 -1.72 16.48
N ASN A 73 6.91 -0.90 17.53
CA ASN A 73 7.36 -1.33 18.86
C ASN A 73 6.22 -1.93 19.72
N THR A 74 4.97 -1.88 19.25
CA THR A 74 3.84 -2.51 19.92
C THR A 74 3.81 -4.01 19.58
N LYS A 75 4.22 -4.86 20.52
CA LYS A 75 4.33 -6.32 20.34
C LYS A 75 3.17 -7.05 21.02
N ASP A 76 1.96 -6.83 20.54
CA ASP A 76 0.78 -7.59 20.97
C ASP A 76 0.12 -8.31 19.79
N GLU A 77 0.25 -9.64 19.77
CA GLU A 77 -0.31 -10.50 18.72
C GLU A 77 -1.85 -10.45 18.68
N LYS A 78 -2.53 -10.09 19.77
CA LYS A 78 -4.01 -10.01 19.81
C LYS A 78 -4.57 -8.87 18.97
N ILE A 79 -3.76 -7.85 18.69
CA ILE A 79 -4.16 -6.60 17.99
C ILE A 79 -3.39 -6.40 16.69
N LYS A 80 -2.71 -7.43 16.20
CA LYS A 80 -1.88 -7.37 14.98
C LYS A 80 -2.66 -6.90 13.74
N GLU A 81 -3.89 -7.38 13.57
CA GLU A 81 -4.75 -6.95 12.47
C GLU A 81 -5.17 -5.48 12.62
N ASP A 82 -5.42 -5.04 13.86
CA ASP A 82 -5.76 -3.65 14.14
C ASP A 82 -4.55 -2.73 13.87
N ILE A 83 -3.33 -3.15 14.22
CA ILE A 83 -2.09 -2.44 13.89
C ILE A 83 -1.97 -2.24 12.38
N GLN A 84 -2.18 -3.29 11.56
CA GLN A 84 -2.12 -3.17 10.11
C GLN A 84 -3.16 -2.18 9.55
N LYS A 85 -4.39 -2.20 10.07
CA LYS A 85 -5.43 -1.23 9.67
C LYS A 85 -5.02 0.20 10.03
N ILE A 86 -4.43 0.38 11.20
CA ILE A 86 -3.99 1.69 11.71
C ILE A 86 -2.77 2.18 10.91
N GLU A 87 -1.82 1.31 10.55
CA GLU A 87 -0.71 1.61 9.65
C GLU A 87 -1.22 2.15 8.30
N ALA A 88 -2.25 1.52 7.73
CA ALA A 88 -2.85 1.97 6.48
C ALA A 88 -3.49 3.36 6.60
N VAL A 89 -4.17 3.65 7.72
CA VAL A 89 -4.77 4.97 7.96
C VAL A 89 -3.68 6.03 8.14
N ILE A 90 -2.61 5.75 8.90
CA ILE A 90 -1.50 6.70 9.06
C ILE A 90 -0.79 6.93 7.73
N TYR A 91 -0.62 5.91 6.90
CA TYR A 91 -0.08 6.07 5.55
C TYR A 91 -0.97 6.98 4.69
N ALA A 92 -2.29 6.82 4.75
CA ALA A 92 -3.21 7.72 4.05
C ALA A 92 -3.13 9.17 4.58
N MET A 93 -2.92 9.36 5.88
CA MET A 93 -2.66 10.70 6.44
C MET A 93 -1.32 11.26 5.92
N ALA A 94 -0.29 10.43 5.76
CA ALA A 94 0.98 10.84 5.19
C ALA A 94 0.83 11.32 3.75
N ASP A 95 0.17 10.52 2.90
CA ASP A 95 -0.14 10.89 1.53
C ASP A 95 -0.93 12.21 1.44
N LYS A 96 -1.81 12.45 2.42
CA LYS A 96 -2.62 13.67 2.47
C LYS A 96 -1.86 14.93 2.89
N PHE A 97 -0.94 14.82 3.85
CA PHE A 97 -0.34 15.97 4.53
C PHE A 97 1.12 16.22 4.19
N LEU A 98 1.84 15.24 3.65
CA LEU A 98 3.26 15.35 3.31
C LEU A 98 3.45 15.62 1.83
N ASP A 99 4.60 16.23 1.51
CA ASP A 99 5.03 16.36 0.13
C ASP A 99 5.73 15.09 -0.37
N PHE A 100 6.06 15.08 -1.67
CA PHE A 100 6.69 13.92 -2.28
C PHE A 100 8.07 13.59 -1.68
N ALA A 101 8.83 14.59 -1.23
CA ALA A 101 10.16 14.38 -0.67
C ALA A 101 10.06 13.70 0.71
N ASP A 102 9.14 14.16 1.55
CA ASP A 102 8.89 13.61 2.88
C ASP A 102 8.25 12.22 2.84
N MET A 103 7.50 11.91 1.77
CA MET A 103 6.89 10.59 1.59
C MET A 103 7.91 9.46 1.41
N GLU A 104 9.15 9.75 0.99
CA GLU A 104 10.14 8.68 0.83
C GLU A 104 10.55 8.06 2.18
N ASP A 105 10.77 8.90 3.19
CA ASP A 105 11.07 8.44 4.55
C ASP A 105 9.89 7.64 5.15
N VAL A 106 8.65 8.03 4.79
CA VAL A 106 7.45 7.27 5.20
C VAL A 106 7.39 5.92 4.50
N LYS A 107 7.72 5.82 3.21
CA LYS A 107 7.79 4.53 2.52
C LYS A 107 8.84 3.62 3.15
N GLU A 108 9.99 4.15 3.54
CA GLU A 108 11.01 3.37 4.26
C GLU A 108 10.46 2.83 5.59
N ALA A 109 9.80 3.68 6.38
CA ALA A 109 9.15 3.25 7.62
C ALA A 109 8.09 2.16 7.36
N VAL A 110 7.24 2.34 6.34
CA VAL A 110 6.21 1.35 5.97
C VAL A 110 6.82 0.04 5.50
N ARG A 111 7.91 0.04 4.73
CA ARG A 111 8.59 -1.19 4.27
C ARG A 111 9.06 -2.06 5.44
N MET A 112 9.37 -1.44 6.58
CA MET A 112 9.77 -2.15 7.81
C MET A 112 8.59 -2.72 8.61
N THR A 113 7.35 -2.30 8.31
CA THR A 113 6.14 -2.80 8.97
C THR A 113 5.74 -4.19 8.49
N ARG A 114 4.90 -4.89 9.27
CA ARG A 114 4.33 -6.18 8.85
C ARG A 114 3.43 -6.03 7.64
N LEU A 115 2.65 -4.94 7.56
CA LEU A 115 1.82 -4.66 6.39
C LEU A 115 2.68 -4.47 5.14
N GLY A 116 3.74 -3.65 5.22
CA GLY A 116 4.65 -3.40 4.10
C GLY A 116 5.35 -4.67 3.60
N GLN A 117 5.80 -5.53 4.51
CA GLN A 117 6.37 -6.84 4.15
C GLN A 117 5.36 -7.73 3.41
N LEU A 118 4.13 -7.82 3.91
CA LEU A 118 3.07 -8.61 3.28
C LEU A 118 2.74 -8.10 1.88
N LEU A 119 2.64 -6.78 1.69
CA LEU A 119 2.42 -6.18 0.37
C LEU A 119 3.57 -6.46 -0.60
N LEU A 120 4.81 -6.41 -0.12
CA LEU A 120 5.99 -6.72 -0.93
C LEU A 120 6.02 -8.21 -1.33
N GLU A 121 5.77 -9.12 -0.39
CA GLU A 121 5.69 -10.56 -0.62
C GLU A 121 4.60 -10.90 -1.66
N GLU A 122 3.40 -10.35 -1.50
CA GLU A 122 2.32 -10.51 -2.47
C GLU A 122 2.70 -9.98 -3.86
N GLY A 123 3.38 -8.82 -3.91
CA GLY A 123 3.84 -8.22 -5.15
C GLY A 123 4.85 -9.11 -5.88
N ILE A 124 5.82 -9.65 -5.15
CA ILE A 124 6.83 -10.58 -5.68
C ILE A 124 6.16 -11.86 -6.19
N GLU A 125 5.23 -12.44 -5.42
CA GLU A 125 4.53 -13.66 -5.80
C GLU A 125 3.71 -13.46 -7.09
N LYS A 126 2.94 -12.37 -7.17
CA LYS A 126 2.17 -12.01 -8.37
C LYS A 126 3.09 -11.79 -9.56
N GLY A 127 4.17 -11.03 -9.39
CA GLY A 127 5.15 -10.76 -10.42
C GLY A 127 5.84 -12.03 -10.93
N MET A 128 6.20 -12.95 -10.04
CA MET A 128 6.81 -14.23 -10.41
C MET A 128 5.84 -15.12 -11.19
N LYS A 129 4.58 -15.23 -10.75
CA LYS A 129 3.54 -15.99 -11.45
C LYS A 129 3.29 -15.44 -12.87
N GLU A 130 3.22 -14.11 -12.99
CA GLU A 130 3.04 -13.46 -14.30
C GLU A 130 4.27 -13.62 -15.19
N GLY A 131 5.48 -13.52 -14.62
CA GLY A 131 6.73 -13.75 -15.32
C GLY A 131 6.85 -15.17 -15.87
N ILE A 132 6.54 -16.20 -15.06
CA ILE A 132 6.53 -17.60 -15.49
C ILE A 132 5.53 -17.81 -16.62
N ARG A 133 4.29 -17.33 -16.47
CA ARG A 133 3.25 -17.46 -17.50
C ARG A 133 3.67 -16.80 -18.82
N THR A 134 4.28 -15.61 -18.74
CA THR A 134 4.75 -14.88 -19.91
C THR A 134 5.91 -15.63 -20.58
N GLY A 135 6.88 -16.10 -19.79
CA GLY A 135 8.01 -16.89 -20.30
C GLY A 135 7.58 -18.21 -20.94
N GLU A 136 6.61 -18.93 -20.37
CA GLU A 136 6.03 -20.13 -20.98
C GLU A 136 5.37 -19.83 -22.32
N GLN A 137 4.60 -18.73 -22.39
CA GLN A 137 3.95 -18.32 -23.61
C GLN A 137 4.95 -17.91 -24.69
N GLU A 138 5.98 -17.14 -24.35
CA GLU A 138 7.07 -16.76 -25.27
C GLU A 138 7.84 -17.99 -25.75
N THR A 139 8.13 -18.95 -24.86
CA THR A 139 8.78 -20.21 -25.21
C THR A 139 7.94 -21.01 -26.21
N LYS A 140 6.63 -21.11 -25.99
CA LYS A 140 5.71 -21.75 -26.95
C LYS A 140 5.73 -21.06 -28.31
N LEU A 141 5.67 -19.72 -28.34
CA LEU A 141 5.71 -18.94 -29.59
C LEU A 141 7.04 -19.12 -30.33
N ASN A 142 8.17 -19.11 -29.62
CA ASN A 142 9.49 -19.31 -30.22
C ASN A 142 9.67 -20.72 -30.77
N ASN A 143 9.22 -21.74 -30.03
CA ASN A 143 9.21 -23.12 -30.52
C ASN A 143 8.33 -23.27 -31.76
N ALA A 144 7.18 -22.59 -31.81
CA ALA A 144 6.31 -22.60 -32.99
C ALA A 144 7.02 -21.99 -34.20
N ARG A 145 7.66 -20.82 -34.04
CA ARG A 145 8.43 -20.16 -35.10
C ARG A 145 9.52 -21.05 -35.68
N ASN A 146 10.25 -21.76 -34.82
CA ASN A 146 11.34 -22.67 -35.23
C ASN A 146 10.83 -23.89 -36.02
N LEU A 147 9.58 -24.28 -35.82
CA LEU A 147 8.98 -25.46 -36.47
C LEU A 147 8.20 -25.13 -37.75
N LEU A 148 8.00 -23.84 -38.08
CA LEU A 148 7.21 -23.41 -39.24
C LEU A 148 7.73 -23.94 -40.58
N ASP A 149 9.03 -24.21 -40.71
CA ASP A 149 9.64 -24.75 -41.95
C ASP A 149 9.64 -26.28 -42.01
N ILE A 150 9.33 -26.95 -40.89
CA ILE A 150 9.50 -28.39 -40.72
C ILE A 150 8.14 -29.08 -40.65
N LEU A 151 7.16 -28.45 -40.01
CA LEU A 151 5.85 -29.03 -39.70
C LEU A 151 4.71 -28.17 -40.24
N ASP A 152 3.56 -28.79 -40.48
CA ASP A 152 2.34 -28.07 -40.85
C ASP A 152 1.71 -27.37 -39.63
N GLU A 153 0.93 -26.32 -39.91
CA GLU A 153 0.32 -25.45 -38.89
C GLU A 153 -0.54 -26.22 -37.88
N LYS A 154 -1.22 -27.30 -38.31
CA LYS A 154 -2.06 -28.11 -37.42
C LYS A 154 -1.22 -28.93 -36.45
N MET A 155 -0.15 -29.59 -36.94
CA MET A 155 0.77 -30.33 -36.07
C MET A 155 1.50 -29.41 -35.08
N ILE A 156 1.89 -28.21 -35.47
CA ILE A 156 2.53 -27.23 -34.57
C ILE A 156 1.55 -26.79 -33.48
N ALA A 157 0.31 -26.46 -33.85
CA ALA A 157 -0.73 -26.06 -32.89
C ALA A 157 -1.00 -27.15 -31.85
N GLU A 158 -1.13 -28.41 -32.31
CA GLU A 158 -1.37 -29.57 -31.44
C GLU A 158 -0.19 -29.89 -30.52
N ARG A 159 1.04 -29.94 -31.06
CA ARG A 159 2.23 -30.32 -30.28
C ARG A 159 2.69 -29.28 -29.27
N ILE A 160 2.51 -27.99 -29.57
CA ILE A 160 2.96 -26.89 -28.69
C ILE A 160 1.83 -26.44 -27.76
N GLY A 161 0.58 -26.80 -28.06
CA GLY A 161 -0.59 -26.36 -27.31
C GLY A 161 -0.86 -24.87 -27.53
N LEU A 162 -0.79 -24.42 -28.79
CA LEU A 162 -1.14 -23.07 -29.21
C LEU A 162 -2.41 -23.10 -30.08
N PRO A 163 -3.25 -22.04 -30.03
CA PRO A 163 -4.36 -21.91 -30.97
C PRO A 163 -3.85 -21.92 -32.42
N LEU A 164 -4.57 -22.62 -33.31
CA LEU A 164 -4.23 -22.70 -34.73
C LEU A 164 -4.15 -21.31 -35.39
N GLU A 165 -5.00 -20.38 -34.95
CA GLU A 165 -4.97 -18.99 -35.42
C GLU A 165 -3.65 -18.28 -35.09
N THR A 166 -3.08 -18.54 -33.91
CA THR A 166 -1.80 -17.98 -33.49
C THR A 166 -0.67 -18.48 -34.38
N VAL A 167 -0.63 -19.78 -34.68
CA VAL A 167 0.38 -20.37 -35.57
C VAL A 167 0.26 -19.82 -37.00
N ARG A 168 -0.97 -19.66 -37.51
CA ARG A 168 -1.25 -19.03 -38.81
C ARG A 168 -0.77 -17.59 -38.89
N LYS A 169 -0.94 -16.81 -37.81
CA LYS A 169 -0.42 -15.44 -37.74
C LYS A 169 1.11 -15.44 -37.79
N LEU A 170 1.77 -16.29 -37.01
CA LEU A 170 3.23 -16.42 -37.01
C LEU A 170 3.79 -16.77 -38.40
N LYS A 171 3.11 -17.64 -39.16
CA LYS A 171 3.52 -17.97 -40.52
C LYS A 171 3.38 -16.80 -41.50
N LYS A 172 2.25 -16.09 -41.44
CA LYS A 172 2.04 -14.87 -42.24
C LYS A 172 3.02 -13.75 -41.92
N GLU A 173 3.48 -13.65 -40.68
CA GLU A 173 4.53 -12.70 -40.26
C GLU A 173 5.90 -13.06 -40.82
N LYS A 174 6.18 -14.36 -41.02
CA LYS A 174 7.43 -14.86 -41.58
C LYS A 174 7.49 -14.76 -43.11
N ASP A 175 6.35 -14.96 -43.78
CA ASP A 175 6.22 -14.90 -45.24
C ASP A 175 6.11 -13.46 -45.79
N ARG A 176 6.18 -12.44 -44.92
CA ARG A 176 6.22 -11.01 -45.27
C ARG A 176 7.65 -10.51 -45.35
#